data_AF-A0A518LJM6-F1
#
_entry.id   AF-A0A518LJM6-F1
#
_cell.length_a   1.000
_cell.length_b   1.000
_cell.length_c   1.000
_cell.angle_alpha   90.00
_cell.angle_beta   90.00
_cell.angle_gamma   90.00
#
_symmetry.space_group_name_H-M   'P 1'
#
loop_
_entity.id
_entity.type
_entity.pdbx_description
1 polymer ?
#
loop_
_entity_poly.entity_id
_entity_poly.type
_entity_poly.pdbx_seq_one_letter_code
_entity_poly.pdbx_strand_id
1 'polypeptide(L)'
;MSMGRILGAGLAGGVAMFVWGAVHHMATPFGEMGMKSLPGEQMILPALRFSIKEPGFYMFPGIEKEDMKDEAKCKEWEARVKAGPQGVVIFNPHGGDVMSPAQLGREFGSNTLACLVLAMILARIGGGKGTKMAYGLLAGLFASLSIDVSLWNWYGFPGEMAVGSFVEQIVGGALSGLVIGLVLGRAKPSPAM
;
A
#
# COMPACT_ATOMS: atom_id res chain seq x y z
N MET A 1 23.26 -0.74 -21.49
CA MET A 1 21.80 -0.92 -21.65
C MET A 1 21.22 0.44 -22.02
N SER A 2 20.33 0.54 -23.01
CA SER A 2 19.78 1.85 -23.43
C SER A 2 18.68 2.33 -22.48
N MET A 3 18.50 3.64 -22.36
CA MET A 3 17.44 4.24 -21.54
C MET A 3 16.04 3.80 -22.01
N GLY A 4 15.78 3.79 -23.31
CA GLY A 4 14.50 3.35 -23.86
C GLY A 4 14.12 1.91 -23.46
N ARG A 5 15.10 1.02 -23.34
CA ARG A 5 14.86 -0.36 -22.88
C ARG A 5 14.53 -0.43 -21.39
N ILE A 6 15.13 0.44 -20.57
CA ILE A 6 14.83 0.55 -19.13
C ILE A 6 13.42 1.10 -18.94
N LEU A 7 13.06 2.16 -19.68
CA LEU A 7 11.71 2.74 -19.66
C LEU A 7 10.65 1.72 -20.09
N GLY A 8 10.89 1.00 -21.19
CA GLY A 8 10.00 -0.06 -21.66
C GLY A 8 9.86 -1.21 -20.67
N ALA A 9 10.95 -1.57 -19.96
CA ALA A 9 10.89 -2.58 -18.91
C ALA A 9 10.07 -2.13 -17.70
N GLY A 10 10.24 -0.88 -17.26
CA GLY A 10 9.45 -0.31 -16.17
C GLY A 10 7.96 -0.23 -16.49
N LEU A 11 7.60 0.18 -17.72
CA LEU A 11 6.21 0.15 -18.18
C LEU A 11 5.64 -1.26 -18.18
N ALA A 12 6.36 -2.24 -18.75
CA ALA A 12 5.91 -3.63 -18.76
C ALA A 12 5.76 -4.21 -17.34
N GLY A 13 6.68 -3.88 -16.44
CA GLY A 13 6.58 -4.21 -15.02
C GLY A 13 5.35 -3.58 -14.37
N GLY A 14 5.09 -2.30 -14.64
CA GLY A 14 3.92 -1.59 -14.12
C GLY A 14 2.60 -2.21 -14.57
N VAL A 15 2.50 -2.61 -15.85
CA VAL A 15 1.35 -3.37 -16.37
C VAL A 15 1.19 -4.69 -15.61
N ALA A 16 2.27 -5.44 -15.39
CA ALA A 16 2.21 -6.70 -14.65
C ALA A 16 1.75 -6.50 -13.19
N MET A 17 2.27 -5.47 -12.50
CA MET A 17 1.86 -5.09 -11.15
C MET A 17 0.39 -4.73 -11.09
N PHE A 18 -0.08 -3.88 -12.01
CA PHE A 18 -1.47 -3.43 -12.06
C PHE A 18 -2.45 -4.59 -12.34
N VAL A 19 -2.12 -5.46 -13.30
CA VAL A 19 -2.94 -6.65 -13.59
C VAL A 19 -2.96 -7.60 -12.39
N TRP A 20 -1.81 -7.80 -11.73
CA TRP A 20 -1.78 -8.60 -10.51
C TRP A 20 -2.65 -7.99 -9.40
N GLY A 21 -2.57 -6.68 -9.15
CA GLY A 21 -3.44 -5.99 -8.19
C GLY A 21 -4.92 -6.23 -8.49
N ALA A 22 -5.34 -6.08 -9.75
CA ALA A 22 -6.72 -6.37 -10.16
C ALA A 22 -7.11 -7.84 -9.87
N VAL A 23 -6.25 -8.81 -10.20
CA VAL A 23 -6.48 -10.23 -9.92
C VAL A 23 -6.55 -10.48 -8.41
N HIS A 24 -5.64 -9.90 -7.64
CA HIS A 24 -5.59 -10.02 -6.18
C HIS A 24 -6.92 -9.57 -5.56
N HIS A 25 -7.38 -8.37 -5.93
CA HIS A 25 -8.60 -7.77 -5.37
C HIS A 25 -9.89 -8.46 -5.86
N MET A 26 -9.95 -8.91 -7.12
CA MET A 26 -11.20 -9.39 -7.71
C MET A 26 -11.35 -10.91 -7.77
N ALA A 27 -10.25 -11.65 -7.74
CA ALA A 27 -10.23 -13.08 -8.03
C ALA A 27 -9.54 -13.92 -6.96
N THR A 28 -9.11 -13.32 -5.84
CA THR A 28 -8.51 -14.06 -4.71
C THR A 28 -9.23 -13.72 -3.40
N PRO A 29 -9.24 -14.66 -2.43
CA PRO A 29 -9.82 -14.37 -1.11
C PRO A 29 -9.01 -13.33 -0.32
N PHE A 30 -7.76 -13.06 -0.72
CA PHE A 30 -6.87 -12.12 -0.02
C PHE A 30 -7.27 -10.66 -0.20
N GLY A 31 -7.95 -10.33 -1.29
CA GLY A 31 -8.39 -8.95 -1.60
C GLY A 31 -9.35 -8.35 -0.58
N GLU A 32 -10.16 -9.18 0.08
CA GLU A 32 -11.16 -8.75 1.06
C GLU A 32 -10.81 -9.15 2.50
N MET A 33 -9.62 -9.72 2.73
CA MET A 33 -9.24 -10.21 4.07
C MET A 33 -9.21 -9.09 5.10
N GLY A 34 -9.82 -9.34 6.26
CA GLY A 34 -9.95 -8.37 7.34
C GLY A 34 -10.96 -7.24 7.09
N MET A 35 -11.58 -7.15 5.90
CA MET A 35 -12.62 -6.17 5.62
C MET A 35 -13.97 -6.58 6.24
N LYS A 36 -14.68 -5.62 6.81
CA LYS A 36 -16.01 -5.82 7.39
C LYS A 36 -16.91 -4.67 7.02
N SER A 37 -18.17 -4.97 6.68
CA SER A 37 -19.22 -3.95 6.60
C SER A 37 -19.49 -3.36 7.99
N LEU A 38 -19.80 -2.07 8.05
CA LEU A 38 -20.11 -1.39 9.30
C LEU A 38 -21.45 -1.90 9.86
N PRO A 39 -21.49 -2.57 11.02
CA PRO A 39 -22.75 -3.02 11.59
C PRO A 39 -23.61 -1.81 12.00
N GLY A 40 -24.93 -1.88 11.72
CA GLY A 40 -25.86 -0.81 12.10
C GLY A 40 -25.62 0.52 11.34
N GLU A 41 -25.07 0.45 10.13
CA GLU A 41 -24.69 1.61 9.30
C GLU A 41 -25.76 2.71 9.25
N GLN A 42 -27.04 2.35 9.12
CA GLN A 42 -28.18 3.28 9.08
C GLN A 42 -28.30 4.18 10.32
N MET A 43 -27.84 3.69 11.49
CA MET A 43 -27.86 4.43 12.75
C MET A 43 -26.58 5.25 12.96
N ILE A 44 -25.44 4.78 12.42
CA ILE A 44 -24.12 5.37 12.68
C ILE A 44 -23.79 6.47 11.67
N LEU A 45 -24.10 6.27 10.38
CA LEU A 45 -23.76 7.22 9.32
C LEU A 45 -24.33 8.64 9.54
N PRO A 46 -25.59 8.84 10.00
CA PRO A 46 -26.10 10.18 10.24
C PRO A 46 -25.28 10.95 11.29
N ALA A 47 -24.84 10.27 12.35
CA ALA A 47 -23.99 10.87 13.39
C ALA A 47 -22.60 11.22 12.84
N LEU A 48 -21.97 10.31 12.09
CA LEU A 48 -20.67 10.58 11.46
C LEU A 48 -20.74 11.77 10.49
N ARG A 49 -21.76 11.84 9.63
CA ARG A 49 -21.98 12.97 8.71
C ARG A 49 -22.28 14.27 9.45
N PHE A 50 -22.96 14.19 10.58
CA PHE A 50 -23.24 15.36 11.41
C PHE A 50 -21.95 15.92 12.04
N SER A 51 -21.07 15.04 12.54
CA SER A 51 -19.87 15.45 13.28
C SER A 51 -18.63 15.70 12.41
N ILE A 52 -18.42 14.92 11.34
CA ILE A 52 -17.21 14.98 10.50
C ILE A 52 -17.55 15.66 9.17
N LYS A 53 -17.01 16.87 8.97
CA LYS A 53 -17.30 17.73 7.81
C LYS A 53 -16.23 17.74 6.74
N GLU A 54 -15.05 17.23 7.04
CA GLU A 54 -13.91 17.22 6.14
C GLU A 54 -13.41 15.79 5.92
N PRO A 55 -12.77 15.51 4.77
CA PRO A 55 -12.04 14.26 4.60
C PRO A 55 -10.87 14.20 5.58
N GLY A 56 -10.63 13.05 6.21
CA GLY A 56 -9.53 12.96 7.15
C GLY A 56 -9.24 11.59 7.75
N PHE A 57 -8.11 11.55 8.46
CA PHE A 57 -7.64 10.44 9.28
C PHE A 57 -7.86 10.80 10.75
N TYR A 58 -8.96 10.33 11.33
CA TYR A 58 -9.41 10.71 12.68
C TYR A 58 -9.05 9.61 13.68
N MET A 59 -8.11 9.89 14.57
CA MET A 59 -7.76 9.00 15.68
C MET A 59 -8.70 9.22 16.86
N PHE A 60 -9.14 8.15 17.52
CA PHE A 60 -9.93 8.23 18.74
C PHE A 60 -9.43 7.27 19.83
N PRO A 61 -9.54 7.64 21.12
CA PRO A 61 -9.90 8.98 21.58
C PRO A 61 -8.80 9.99 21.23
N GLY A 62 -9.19 11.17 20.77
CA GLY A 62 -8.26 12.23 20.40
C GLY A 62 -7.82 13.09 21.58
N ILE A 63 -6.77 13.89 21.34
CA ILE A 63 -6.33 15.00 22.19
C ILE A 63 -5.99 16.18 21.30
N GLU A 64 -6.39 17.38 21.71
CA GLU A 64 -6.03 18.61 20.99
C GLU A 64 -4.54 18.90 21.14
N LYS A 65 -3.93 19.50 20.10
CA LYS A 65 -2.48 19.74 20.09
C LYS A 65 -2.04 20.68 21.23
N GLU A 66 -2.89 21.64 21.56
CA GLU A 66 -2.67 22.60 22.64
C GLU A 66 -2.64 21.91 24.00
N ASP A 67 -3.45 20.87 24.16
CA ASP A 67 -3.62 20.11 25.40
C ASP A 67 -2.48 19.10 25.63
N MET A 68 -1.71 18.75 24.59
CA MET A 68 -0.54 17.88 24.73
C MET A 68 0.58 18.47 25.62
N LYS A 69 0.55 19.78 25.88
CA LYS A 69 1.51 20.46 26.76
C LYS A 69 1.13 20.39 28.24
N ASP A 70 -0.09 19.96 28.54
CA ASP A 70 -0.61 19.85 29.91
C ASP A 70 -0.52 18.40 30.39
N GLU A 71 0.31 18.15 31.40
CA GLU A 71 0.56 16.80 31.92
C GLU A 71 -0.71 16.16 32.52
N ALA A 72 -1.60 16.94 33.14
CA ALA A 72 -2.82 16.40 33.72
C ALA A 72 -3.80 15.95 32.62
N LYS A 73 -3.94 16.75 31.56
CA LYS A 73 -4.76 16.41 30.40
C LYS A 73 -4.21 15.21 29.63
N CYS A 74 -2.89 15.11 29.49
CA CYS A 74 -2.25 13.92 28.90
C CYS A 74 -2.54 12.66 29.73
N LYS A 75 -2.43 12.72 31.06
CA LYS A 75 -2.75 11.59 31.95
C LYS A 75 -4.22 11.17 31.85
N GLU A 76 -5.13 12.15 31.79
CA GLU A 76 -6.55 11.87 31.59
C GLU A 76 -6.80 11.21 30.23
N TRP A 77 -6.21 11.75 29.15
CA TRP A 77 -6.32 11.19 27.82
C TRP A 77 -5.79 9.75 27.77
N GLU A 78 -4.62 9.46 28.35
CA GLU A 78 -4.10 8.10 28.46
C GLU A 78 -5.04 7.17 29.21
N ALA A 79 -5.69 7.64 30.28
CA ALA A 79 -6.68 6.85 31.00
C ALA A 79 -7.91 6.53 30.12
N ARG A 80 -8.38 7.50 29.32
CA ARG A 80 -9.46 7.26 28.34
C ARG A 80 -9.05 6.27 27.25
N VAL A 81 -7.83 6.38 26.72
CA VAL A 81 -7.27 5.41 25.75
C VAL A 81 -7.23 4.00 26.36
N LYS A 82 -6.78 3.86 27.62
CA LYS A 82 -6.69 2.56 28.29
C LYS A 82 -8.05 1.95 28.63
N ALA A 83 -9.05 2.77 28.94
CA ALA A 83 -10.36 2.31 29.42
C ALA A 83 -11.41 2.11 28.32
N GLY A 84 -11.24 2.76 27.16
CA GLY A 84 -12.26 2.86 26.12
C GLY A 84 -11.86 2.23 24.78
N PRO A 85 -12.77 2.23 23.80
CA PRO A 85 -12.44 1.86 22.44
C PRO A 85 -11.46 2.87 21.84
N GLN A 86 -10.53 2.37 21.05
CA GLN A 86 -9.55 3.17 20.32
C GLN A 86 -9.49 2.74 18.87
N GLY A 87 -9.05 3.64 18.00
CA GLY A 87 -8.83 3.32 16.60
C GLY A 87 -8.78 4.54 15.72
N VAL A 88 -9.00 4.29 14.44
CA VAL A 88 -8.96 5.30 13.38
C VAL A 88 -10.23 5.24 12.56
N VAL A 89 -10.72 6.41 12.15
CA VAL A 89 -11.78 6.55 11.16
C VAL A 89 -11.18 7.29 9.98
N ILE A 90 -11.12 6.62 8.82
CA ILE A 90 -10.89 7.28 7.54
C ILE A 90 -12.25 7.60 6.96
N PHE A 91 -12.61 8.88 6.96
CA PHE A 91 -13.93 9.31 6.53
C PHE A 91 -13.80 10.34 5.41
N ASN A 92 -14.63 10.17 4.37
CA ASN A 92 -14.89 11.21 3.38
C ASN A 92 -16.39 11.53 3.44
N PRO A 93 -16.77 12.74 3.86
CA PRO A 93 -18.19 13.13 3.97
C PRO A 93 -18.85 13.33 2.61
N HIS A 94 -18.07 13.45 1.54
CA HIS A 94 -18.57 13.60 0.18
C HIS A 94 -18.79 12.22 -0.46
N GLY A 95 -19.91 12.07 -1.18
CA GLY A 95 -20.16 10.87 -1.97
C GLY A 95 -19.16 10.71 -3.11
N GLY A 96 -19.12 9.52 -3.69
CA GLY A 96 -18.25 9.21 -4.83
C GLY A 96 -18.66 7.90 -5.50
N ASP A 97 -17.92 7.54 -6.55
CA ASP A 97 -18.11 6.29 -7.26
C ASP A 97 -17.52 5.12 -6.44
N VAL A 98 -18.15 3.94 -6.53
CA VAL A 98 -17.62 2.70 -5.95
C VAL A 98 -16.22 2.40 -6.51
N MET A 99 -16.02 2.68 -7.80
CA MET A 99 -14.75 2.59 -8.49
C MET A 99 -14.71 3.63 -9.62
N SER A 100 -13.91 4.68 -9.47
CA SER A 100 -13.77 5.71 -10.50
C SER A 100 -12.64 5.40 -11.49
N PRO A 101 -12.78 5.78 -12.78
CA PRO A 101 -11.69 5.68 -13.75
C PRO A 101 -10.43 6.45 -13.32
N ALA A 102 -10.59 7.54 -12.57
CA ALA A 102 -9.48 8.33 -12.06
C ALA A 102 -8.67 7.57 -10.99
N GLN A 103 -9.31 6.76 -10.14
CA GLN A 103 -8.60 5.89 -9.19
C GLN A 103 -7.77 4.86 -9.94
N LEU A 104 -8.35 4.18 -10.94
CA LEU A 104 -7.63 3.19 -11.75
C LEU A 104 -6.46 3.81 -12.52
N GLY A 105 -6.65 5.00 -13.10
CA GLY A 105 -5.58 5.72 -13.78
C GLY A 105 -4.44 6.13 -12.85
N ARG A 106 -4.75 6.58 -11.63
CA ARG A 106 -3.73 6.88 -10.60
C ARG A 106 -2.97 5.63 -10.18
N GLU A 107 -3.68 4.53 -9.93
CA GLU A 107 -3.09 3.25 -9.54
C GLU A 107 -2.17 2.68 -10.63
N PHE A 108 -2.61 2.69 -11.89
CA PHE A 108 -1.76 2.31 -13.01
C PHE A 108 -0.51 3.20 -13.13
N GLY A 109 -0.69 4.51 -12.94
CA GLY A 109 0.38 5.49 -12.95
C GLY A 109 1.40 5.24 -11.84
N SER A 110 0.96 5.05 -10.59
CA SER A 110 1.85 4.76 -9.45
C SER A 110 2.59 3.44 -9.63
N ASN A 111 1.92 2.39 -10.11
CA ASN A 111 2.53 1.08 -10.33
C ASN A 111 3.59 1.13 -11.43
N THR A 112 3.31 1.90 -12.48
CA THR A 112 4.29 2.18 -13.55
C THR A 112 5.49 2.96 -13.01
N LEU A 113 5.29 4.01 -12.22
CA LEU A 113 6.38 4.79 -11.63
C LEU A 113 7.23 3.94 -10.67
N ALA A 114 6.60 3.12 -9.82
CA ALA A 114 7.31 2.19 -8.93
C ALA A 114 8.15 1.19 -9.74
N CYS A 115 7.59 0.61 -10.80
CA CYS A 115 8.30 -0.33 -11.65
C CYS A 115 9.38 0.34 -12.53
N LEU A 116 9.26 1.62 -12.87
CA LEU A 116 10.33 2.39 -13.51
C LEU A 116 11.52 2.54 -12.56
N VAL A 117 11.28 2.89 -11.29
CA VAL A 117 12.32 2.93 -10.26
C VAL A 117 12.98 1.57 -10.10
N LEU A 118 12.17 0.51 -9.99
CA LEU A 118 12.67 -0.86 -9.90
C LEU A 118 13.50 -1.23 -11.14
N ALA A 119 13.03 -0.93 -12.36
CA ALA A 119 13.76 -1.22 -13.59
C ALA A 119 15.11 -0.49 -13.66
N MET A 120 15.19 0.77 -13.20
CA MET A 120 16.46 1.52 -13.12
C MET A 120 17.46 0.83 -12.18
N ILE A 121 17.01 0.35 -11.02
CA ILE A 121 17.84 -0.41 -10.08
C ILE A 121 18.26 -1.74 -10.72
N LEU A 122 17.30 -2.51 -11.23
CA LEU A 122 17.52 -3.84 -11.78
C LEU A 122 18.42 -3.82 -13.01
N ALA A 123 18.43 -2.75 -13.81
CA ALA A 123 19.33 -2.59 -14.95
C ALA A 123 20.82 -2.53 -14.56
N ARG A 124 21.15 -2.25 -13.30
CA ARG A 124 22.53 -2.20 -12.77
C ARG A 124 22.98 -3.48 -12.09
N ILE A 125 22.04 -4.38 -11.80
CA ILE A 125 22.35 -5.65 -11.17
C ILE A 125 22.73 -6.66 -12.27
N GLY A 126 23.71 -7.52 -12.02
CA GLY A 126 24.01 -8.65 -12.91
C GLY A 126 22.87 -9.68 -12.97
N GLY A 127 23.05 -10.72 -13.78
CA GLY A 127 22.14 -11.87 -13.80
C GLY A 127 20.97 -11.77 -14.78
N GLY A 128 20.12 -12.80 -14.75
CA GLY A 128 18.98 -12.96 -15.66
C GLY A 128 17.64 -12.70 -14.98
N LYS A 129 16.55 -13.06 -15.67
CA LYS A 129 15.16 -12.86 -15.20
C LYS A 129 14.86 -13.42 -13.81
N GLY A 130 15.45 -14.56 -13.42
CA GLY A 130 15.27 -15.13 -12.08
C GLY A 130 15.88 -14.25 -10.98
N THR A 131 17.06 -13.67 -11.22
CA THR A 131 17.67 -12.68 -10.33
C THR A 131 16.75 -11.46 -10.18
N LYS A 132 16.20 -10.97 -11.29
CA LYS A 132 15.32 -9.79 -11.29
C LYS A 132 14.00 -10.05 -10.56
N MET A 133 13.42 -11.22 -10.75
CA MET A 133 12.27 -11.70 -9.99
C MET A 133 12.56 -11.75 -8.49
N ALA A 134 13.71 -12.28 -8.08
CA ALA A 134 14.10 -12.34 -6.67
C ALA A 134 14.26 -10.94 -6.05
N TYR A 135 14.90 -9.99 -6.75
CA TYR A 135 14.98 -8.61 -6.27
C TYR A 135 13.62 -7.89 -6.28
N GLY A 136 12.74 -8.19 -7.24
CA GLY A 136 11.37 -7.69 -7.24
C GLY A 136 10.57 -8.21 -6.04
N LEU A 137 10.71 -9.49 -5.71
CA LEU A 137 10.13 -10.10 -4.50
C LEU A 137 10.64 -9.39 -3.24
N LEU A 138 11.96 -9.18 -3.13
CA LEU A 138 12.55 -8.47 -1.99
C LEU A 138 12.07 -7.01 -1.90
N ALA A 139 11.85 -6.34 -3.03
CA ALA A 139 11.28 -5.00 -3.04
C ALA A 139 9.83 -5.00 -2.51
N GLY A 140 9.01 -5.97 -2.90
CA GLY A 140 7.67 -6.15 -2.36
C GLY A 140 7.66 -6.47 -0.86
N LEU A 141 8.58 -7.33 -0.41
CA LEU A 141 8.77 -7.62 1.01
C LEU A 141 9.21 -6.38 1.79
N PHE A 142 10.16 -5.61 1.26
CA PHE A 142 10.60 -4.36 1.86
C PHE A 142 9.44 -3.37 2.01
N ALA A 143 8.61 -3.20 0.98
CA ALA A 143 7.42 -2.36 1.03
C ALA A 143 6.44 -2.86 2.11
N SER A 144 6.19 -4.17 2.16
CA SER A 144 5.30 -4.79 3.16
C SER A 144 5.77 -4.54 4.60
N LEU A 145 7.06 -4.72 4.84
CA LEU A 145 7.68 -4.49 6.16
C LEU A 145 7.73 -3.01 6.54
N SER A 146 7.86 -2.11 5.57
CA SER A 146 7.98 -0.67 5.82
C SER A 146 6.64 0.03 5.95
N ILE A 147 5.60 -0.49 5.29
CA ILE A 147 4.28 0.14 5.18
C ILE A 147 3.26 -0.69 5.97
N ASP A 148 2.97 -1.91 5.54
CA ASP A 148 1.86 -2.70 6.09
C ASP A 148 2.07 -3.09 7.56
N VAL A 149 3.30 -3.45 7.95
CA VAL A 149 3.64 -3.68 9.37
C VAL A 149 3.44 -2.41 10.20
N SER A 150 3.80 -1.26 9.65
CA SER A 150 3.63 0.04 10.31
C SER A 150 2.14 0.35 10.50
N LEU A 151 1.31 0.12 9.48
CA LEU A 151 -0.13 0.33 9.54
C LEU A 151 -0.81 -0.60 10.55
N TRP A 152 -0.43 -1.88 10.57
CA TRP A 152 -0.88 -2.85 11.56
C TRP A 152 -0.48 -2.44 12.99
N ASN A 153 0.78 -2.06 13.20
CA ASN A 153 1.32 -1.76 14.53
C ASN A 153 0.81 -0.43 15.11
N TRP A 154 0.80 0.64 14.30
CA TRP A 154 0.51 1.99 14.79
C TRP A 154 -0.96 2.38 14.70
N TYR A 155 -1.68 1.86 13.71
CA TYR A 155 -3.06 2.28 13.43
C TYR A 155 -4.08 1.15 13.60
N GLY A 156 -3.64 -0.05 13.98
CA GLY A 156 -4.53 -1.17 14.31
C GLY A 156 -5.26 -1.76 13.10
N PHE A 157 -4.68 -1.66 11.90
CA PHE A 157 -5.19 -2.38 10.73
C PHE A 157 -5.30 -3.88 11.06
N PRO A 158 -6.33 -4.62 10.62
CA PRO A 158 -6.47 -6.04 10.94
C PRO A 158 -5.25 -6.85 10.48
N GLY A 159 -4.77 -7.79 11.31
CA GLY A 159 -3.62 -8.63 10.95
C GLY A 159 -3.86 -9.46 9.68
N GLU A 160 -5.11 -9.90 9.47
CA GLU A 160 -5.55 -10.59 8.24
C GLU A 160 -5.41 -9.70 7.00
N MET A 161 -5.75 -8.40 7.13
CA MET A 161 -5.58 -7.42 6.06
C MET A 161 -4.09 -7.23 5.75
N ALA A 162 -3.24 -7.14 6.77
CA ALA A 162 -1.79 -7.07 6.57
C ALA A 162 -1.26 -8.30 5.81
N VAL A 163 -1.75 -9.50 6.11
CA VAL A 163 -1.41 -10.72 5.35
C VAL A 163 -1.83 -10.61 3.89
N GLY A 164 -3.04 -10.12 3.62
CA GLY A 164 -3.51 -9.85 2.25
C GLY A 164 -2.58 -8.89 1.51
N SER A 165 -2.26 -7.74 2.11
CA SER A 165 -1.33 -6.76 1.54
C SER A 165 0.06 -7.34 1.28
N PHE A 166 0.58 -8.19 2.17
CA PHE A 166 1.87 -8.85 1.96
C PHE A 166 1.84 -9.73 0.69
N VAL A 167 0.77 -10.50 0.50
CA VAL A 167 0.61 -11.33 -0.70
C VAL A 167 0.56 -10.44 -1.95
N GLU A 168 -0.22 -9.37 -1.90
CA GLU A 168 -0.30 -8.39 -3.00
C GLU A 168 1.08 -7.85 -3.38
N GLN A 169 1.82 -7.31 -2.42
CA GLN A 169 3.10 -6.63 -2.65
C GLN A 169 4.22 -7.59 -3.03
N ILE A 170 4.36 -8.71 -2.32
CA ILE A 170 5.45 -9.69 -2.55
C ILE A 170 5.27 -10.36 -3.92
N VAL A 171 4.06 -10.81 -4.24
CA VAL A 171 3.79 -11.47 -5.53
C VAL A 171 3.83 -10.44 -6.66
N GLY A 172 3.23 -9.26 -6.47
CA GLY A 172 3.28 -8.18 -7.46
C GLY A 172 4.71 -7.73 -7.77
N GLY A 173 5.55 -7.59 -6.74
CA GLY A 173 6.97 -7.30 -6.88
C GLY A 173 7.72 -8.41 -7.63
N ALA A 174 7.47 -9.68 -7.30
CA ALA A 174 8.09 -10.81 -7.98
C ALA A 174 7.72 -10.86 -9.47
N LEU A 175 6.43 -10.76 -9.80
CA LEU A 175 5.92 -10.76 -11.18
C LEU A 175 6.50 -9.59 -11.99
N SER A 176 6.52 -8.39 -11.40
CA SER A 176 7.07 -7.20 -12.03
C SER A 176 8.56 -7.33 -12.27
N GLY A 177 9.31 -7.82 -11.28
CA GLY A 177 10.74 -8.10 -11.42
C GLY A 177 11.03 -9.14 -12.50
N LEU A 178 10.20 -10.17 -12.63
CA LEU A 178 10.30 -11.17 -13.69
C LEU A 178 10.11 -10.52 -15.07
N VAL A 179 9.03 -9.74 -15.25
CA VAL A 179 8.71 -9.07 -16.53
C VAL A 179 9.78 -8.05 -16.89
N ILE A 180 10.22 -7.23 -15.95
CA ILE A 180 11.35 -6.32 -16.13
C ILE A 180 12.58 -7.11 -16.58
N GLY A 181 12.91 -8.22 -15.91
CA GLY A 181 14.05 -9.06 -16.27
C GLY A 181 13.96 -9.69 -17.66
N LEU A 182 12.76 -10.05 -18.11
CA LEU A 182 12.52 -10.52 -19.48
C LEU A 182 12.82 -9.42 -20.50
N VAL A 183 12.38 -8.17 -20.24
CA VAL A 183 12.60 -7.04 -21.14
C VAL A 183 14.06 -6.59 -21.12
N LEU A 184 14.69 -6.45 -19.94
CA LEU A 184 16.09 -6.03 -19.83
C LEU A 184 17.07 -7.08 -20.41
N GLY A 185 16.72 -8.36 -20.34
CA GLY A 185 17.58 -9.47 -20.75
C GLY A 185 18.71 -9.74 -19.76
N ARG A 186 19.68 -10.60 -20.14
CA ARG A 186 20.86 -10.88 -19.32
C ARG A 186 21.83 -9.70 -19.39
N ALA A 187 22.15 -9.11 -18.23
CA ALA A 187 23.28 -8.20 -18.13
C ALA A 187 24.59 -9.03 -18.21
N LYS A 188 25.51 -8.64 -19.12
CA LYS A 188 26.88 -9.17 -19.07
C LYS A 188 27.55 -8.66 -17.78
N PRO A 189 28.30 -9.47 -17.04
CA PRO A 189 29.06 -8.99 -15.89
C PRO A 189 29.90 -7.78 -16.31
N SER A 190 29.87 -6.70 -15.52
CA SER A 190 30.86 -5.64 -15.71
C SER A 190 32.24 -6.25 -15.50
N PRO A 191 33.25 -5.96 -16.36
CA PRO A 191 34.62 -6.25 -16.00
C PRO A 191 34.87 -5.64 -14.62
N ALA A 192 35.41 -6.43 -13.69
CA ALA A 192 35.89 -5.89 -12.44
C ALA A 192 36.85 -4.74 -12.75
N MET A 193 36.61 -3.60 -12.11
CA MET A 193 37.48 -2.42 -12.21
C MET A 193 38.72 -2.64 -11.38
#